data_AF-A0A6M0SY53-F1
#
_entry.id   AF-A0A6M0SY53-F1
#
_cell.length_a   1.000
_cell.length_b   1.000
_cell.length_c   1.000
_cell.angle_alpha   90.00
_cell.angle_beta   90.00
_cell.angle_gamma   90.00
#
_symmetry.space_group_name_H-M   'P 1'
#
loop_
_entity.id
_entity.type
_entity.pdbx_description
1 polymer ?
#
loop_
_entity_poly.entity_id
_entity_poly.type
_entity_poly.pdbx_seq_one_letter_code
_entity_poly.pdbx_strand_id
1 'polypeptide(L)'
;MSQKKIFELNILNTMDITKVKGMEKDIYSKEQVHYLRFYKNRRNITAVMTNKFGTIKGVGVAKCNPKDTFDIGTGTVLAEIRARENFYKNTAKRFLREEF
;
A
#
# COMPACT_ATOMS: atom_id res chain seq x y z
N MET A 1 10.73 4.10 21.45
CA MET A 1 9.59 3.16 21.36
C MET A 1 9.89 2.16 20.26
N SER A 2 9.93 0.86 20.56
CA SER A 2 10.26 -0.19 19.59
C SER A 2 9.03 -0.61 18.77
N GLN A 3 9.18 -0.73 17.45
CA GLN A 3 8.18 -1.33 16.56
C GLN A 3 8.46 -2.83 16.45
N LYS A 4 7.49 -3.68 16.80
CA LYS A 4 7.62 -5.14 16.65
C LYS A 4 6.99 -5.57 15.33
N LYS A 5 7.77 -6.21 14.44
CA LYS A 5 7.23 -6.85 13.25
C LYS A 5 6.26 -7.95 13.68
N ILE A 6 5.07 -7.98 13.07
CA ILE A 6 4.05 -8.99 13.32
C ILE A 6 4.19 -10.10 12.29
N PHE A 7 4.06 -9.75 11.01
CA PHE A 7 4.21 -10.67 9.87
C PHE A 7 4.48 -9.90 8.56
N GLU A 8 4.69 -10.65 7.48
CA GLU A 8 4.92 -10.14 6.12
C GLU A 8 4.13 -10.95 5.11
N LEU A 9 3.61 -10.26 4.09
CA LEU A 9 2.92 -10.86 2.94
C LEU A 9 3.64 -10.49 1.65
N ASN A 10 3.73 -11.45 0.73
CA ASN A 10 4.12 -11.23 -0.64
C ASN A 10 2.84 -11.02 -1.46
N ILE A 11 2.69 -9.86 -2.07
CA ILE A 11 1.51 -9.52 -2.85
C ILE A 11 1.91 -9.21 -4.30
N LEU A 12 1.20 -9.80 -5.25
CA LEU A 12 1.26 -9.43 -6.64
C LEU A 12 0.17 -8.38 -6.88
N ASN A 13 0.55 -7.15 -7.18
CA ASN A 13 -0.40 -6.12 -7.58
C ASN A 13 -0.41 -6.05 -9.11
N THR A 14 -1.58 -6.28 -9.69
CA THR A 14 -1.82 -6.07 -11.12
C THR A 14 -2.49 -4.71 -11.29
N MET A 15 -1.97 -3.91 -12.20
CA MET A 15 -2.54 -2.61 -12.54
C MET A 15 -2.80 -2.56 -14.03
N ASP A 16 -4.05 -2.32 -14.40
CA ASP A 16 -4.41 -2.03 -15.79
C ASP A 16 -4.10 -0.57 -16.09
N ILE A 17 -3.19 -0.35 -17.02
CA ILE A 17 -2.77 0.98 -17.44
C ILE A 17 -3.41 1.20 -18.80
N THR A 18 -4.28 2.20 -18.85
CA THR A 18 -4.79 2.73 -20.11
C THR A 18 -3.90 3.89 -20.52
N LYS A 19 -3.23 3.77 -21.65
CA LYS A 19 -2.46 4.88 -22.23
C LYS A 19 -3.26 5.46 -23.39
N VAL A 20 -3.45 6.77 -23.36
CA VAL A 20 -4.13 7.50 -24.44
C VAL A 20 -3.09 8.37 -25.12
N LYS A 21 -2.84 8.15 -26.41
CA LYS A 21 -1.92 8.97 -27.20
C LYS A 21 -2.64 9.44 -28.46
N GLY A 22 -3.08 10.70 -28.47
CA GLY A 22 -3.94 11.21 -29.54
C GLY A 22 -5.32 10.52 -29.53
N MET A 23 -5.67 9.82 -30.62
CA MET A 23 -6.91 9.03 -30.73
C MET A 23 -6.72 7.52 -30.44
N GLU A 24 -5.49 7.05 -30.25
CA GLU A 24 -5.21 5.65 -29.95
C GLU A 24 -5.28 5.40 -28.44
N LYS A 25 -5.98 4.32 -28.06
CA LYS A 25 -6.16 3.87 -26.68
C LYS A 25 -5.61 2.45 -26.57
N ASP A 26 -4.47 2.33 -25.91
CA ASP A 26 -3.85 1.03 -25.59
C ASP A 26 -4.13 0.67 -24.13
N ILE A 27 -4.46 -0.61 -23.90
CA ILE A 27 -4.65 -1.18 -22.56
C ILE A 27 -3.57 -2.23 -22.36
N TYR A 28 -2.74 -2.07 -21.33
CA TYR A 28 -1.79 -3.09 -20.93
C TYR A 28 -1.83 -3.31 -19.42
N SER A 29 -1.72 -4.57 -19.02
CA SER A 29 -1.60 -4.95 -17.61
C SER A 29 -0.14 -4.90 -17.18
N LYS A 30 0.11 -4.33 -16.01
CA LYS A 30 1.43 -4.30 -15.39
C LYS A 30 1.39 -4.97 -14.04
N GLU A 31 2.16 -6.04 -13.92
CA GLU A 31 2.35 -6.76 -12.68
C GLU A 31 3.51 -6.16 -11.87
N GLN A 32 3.28 -5.97 -10.57
CA GLN A 32 4.28 -5.47 -9.64
C GLN A 32 4.23 -6.26 -8.32
N VAL A 33 5.29 -7.02 -8.08
CA VAL A 33 5.50 -7.71 -6.80
C VAL A 33 5.85 -6.68 -5.73
N HIS A 34 5.10 -6.73 -4.63
CA HIS A 34 5.32 -5.92 -3.44
C HIS A 34 5.38 -6.81 -2.19
N TYR A 35 6.09 -6.31 -1.18
CA TYR A 35 6.16 -6.88 0.15
C TYR A 35 5.41 -5.99 1.11
N LEU A 36 4.41 -6.54 1.79
CA LEU A 36 3.62 -5.82 2.78
C LEU A 36 4.02 -6.29 4.17
N ARG A 37 4.65 -5.40 4.95
CA ARG A 37 5.15 -5.69 6.29
C ARG A 37 4.29 -5.01 7.33
N PHE A 38 3.89 -5.75 8.36
CA PHE A 38 3.07 -5.23 9.45
C PHE A 38 3.89 -5.07 10.72
N TYR A 39 3.74 -3.93 11.37
CA TYR A 39 4.42 -3.57 12.60
C TYR A 39 3.41 -3.15 13.65
N LYS A 40 3.61 -3.57 14.90
CA LYS A 40 2.83 -3.14 16.05
C LYS A 40 3.66 -2.22 16.94
N ASN A 41 3.04 -1.11 17.34
CA ASN A 41 3.52 -0.27 18.43
C ASN A 41 2.35 0.11 19.33
N ARG A 42 2.30 -0.44 20.55
CA ARG A 42 1.19 -0.28 21.50
C ARG A 42 -0.15 -0.65 20.84
N ARG A 43 -1.00 0.34 20.59
CA ARG A 43 -2.32 0.29 19.95
C ARG A 43 -2.30 0.89 18.54
N ASN A 44 -1.17 0.77 17.85
CA ASN A 44 -1.03 1.18 16.46
C ASN A 44 -0.51 -0.01 15.66
N ILE A 45 -1.12 -0.24 14.50
CA ILE A 45 -0.63 -1.15 13.48
C ILE A 45 -0.19 -0.31 12.29
N THR A 46 1.02 -0.55 11.82
CA THR A 46 1.57 0.10 10.62
C THR A 46 1.82 -0.97 9.57
N ALA A 47 1.29 -0.76 8.37
CA ALA A 47 1.60 -1.55 7.20
C ALA A 47 2.53 -0.73 6.29
N VAL A 48 3.65 -1.33 5.89
CA VAL A 48 4.63 -0.74 4.98
C VAL A 48 4.71 -1.62 3.75
N MET A 49 4.40 -1.04 2.59
CA MET A 49 4.50 -1.71 1.31
C MET A 49 5.80 -1.31 0.62
N THR A 50 6.63 -2.28 0.23
CA THR A 50 7.89 -2.05 -0.50
C THR A 50 7.93 -2.83 -1.80
N ASN A 51 8.74 -2.41 -2.76
CA ASN A 51 9.08 -3.24 -3.93
C ASN A 51 10.20 -4.24 -3.60
N LYS A 52 10.67 -4.97 -4.63
CA LYS A 52 11.78 -5.93 -4.53
C LYS A 52 13.11 -5.34 -4.03
N PHE A 53 13.30 -4.03 -4.20
CA PHE A 53 14.52 -3.31 -3.79
C PHE A 53 14.40 -2.67 -2.40
N GLY A 54 13.29 -2.92 -1.68
CA GLY A 54 13.03 -2.30 -0.39
C GLY A 54 12.57 -0.83 -0.46
N THR A 55 12.36 -0.27 -1.66
CA THR A 55 11.81 1.09 -1.80
C THR A 55 10.38 1.12 -1.29
N ILE A 56 10.06 2.05 -0.39
CA ILE A 56 8.71 2.25 0.13
C ILE A 56 7.80 2.76 -0.99
N LYS A 57 6.66 2.10 -1.14
CA LYS A 57 5.62 2.38 -2.14
C LYS A 57 4.33 2.87 -1.51
N GLY A 58 4.04 2.44 -0.29
CA GLY A 58 2.88 2.87 0.46
C GLY A 58 3.05 2.65 1.96
N VAL A 59 2.47 3.53 2.76
CA VAL A 59 2.42 3.39 4.23
C VAL A 59 0.99 3.60 4.70
N GLY A 60 0.50 2.68 5.52
CA GLY A 60 -0.80 2.76 6.15
C GLY A 60 -0.67 2.59 7.65
N VAL A 61 -1.37 3.44 8.41
CA VAL A 61 -1.38 3.36 9.88
C VAL A 61 -2.82 3.22 10.35
N ALA A 62 -3.08 2.19 11.14
CA ALA A 62 -4.31 2.04 11.91
C ALA A 62 -4.00 2.40 13.37
N LYS A 63 -4.55 3.53 13.82
CA LYS A 63 -4.60 3.88 15.25
C LYS A 63 -5.89 3.34 15.82
N CYS A 64 -5.79 2.64 16.94
CA CYS A 64 -6.94 2.05 17.59
C CYS A 64 -7.44 3.04 18.63
N ASN A 65 -8.75 3.33 18.64
CA ASN A 65 -9.33 4.16 19.68
C ASN A 65 -9.09 3.48 21.04
N PRO A 66 -8.64 4.21 22.08
CA PRO A 66 -8.45 3.64 23.40
C PRO A 66 -9.71 2.99 24.01
N LYS A 67 -10.89 3.40 23.54
CA LYS A 67 -12.19 2.90 23.99
C LYS A 67 -12.72 1.69 23.20
N ASP A 68 -12.10 1.35 22.07
CA ASP A 68 -12.51 0.18 21.29
C ASP A 68 -11.88 -1.10 21.85
N THR A 69 -12.63 -2.21 21.81
CA THR A 69 -12.10 -3.57 21.94
C THR A 69 -11.21 -3.86 20.74
N PHE A 70 -9.97 -3.39 20.80
CA PHE A 70 -9.08 -3.45 19.67
C PHE A 70 -8.63 -4.88 19.38
N ASP A 71 -9.05 -5.39 18.22
CA ASP A 71 -8.54 -6.61 17.62
C ASP A 71 -7.42 -6.33 16.61
N ILE A 72 -6.30 -7.05 16.77
CA ILE A 72 -5.13 -6.96 15.88
C ILE A 72 -5.53 -7.31 14.44
N GLY A 73 -6.46 -8.25 14.23
CA GLY A 73 -6.97 -8.60 12.91
C GLY A 73 -7.56 -7.39 12.20
N THR A 74 -8.50 -6.71 12.86
CA THR A 74 -9.14 -5.49 12.33
C THR A 74 -8.13 -4.37 12.05
N GLY A 75 -7.19 -4.13 12.97
CA GLY A 75 -6.15 -3.10 12.78
C GLY A 75 -5.21 -3.40 11.60
N THR A 76 -4.93 -4.67 11.38
CA THR A 76 -4.09 -5.14 10.28
C THR A 76 -4.76 -4.88 8.92
N VAL A 77 -6.03 -5.26 8.77
CA VAL A 77 -6.81 -5.03 7.54
C VAL A 77 -6.89 -3.53 7.23
N LEU A 78 -7.18 -2.71 8.23
CA LEU A 78 -7.27 -1.26 8.04
C LEU A 78 -5.93 -0.63 7.65
N ALA A 79 -4.83 -1.08 8.27
CA ALA A 79 -3.50 -0.60 7.92
C ALA A 79 -3.12 -1.00 6.48
N GLU A 80 -3.45 -2.22 6.04
CA GLU A 80 -3.24 -2.67 4.67
C GLU A 80 -3.97 -1.81 3.65
N ILE A 81 -5.28 -1.60 3.84
CA ILE A 81 -6.10 -0.81 2.90
C ILE A 81 -5.51 0.59 2.74
N ARG A 82 -5.11 1.22 3.84
CA ARG A 82 -4.47 2.56 3.83
C ARG A 82 -3.12 2.55 3.13
N ALA A 83 -2.32 1.50 3.28
CA ALA A 83 -1.04 1.38 2.58
C ALA A 83 -1.24 1.25 1.07
N ARG A 84 -2.23 0.45 0.64
CA ARG A 84 -2.61 0.30 -0.77
C ARG A 84 -3.17 1.59 -1.36
N GLU A 85 -4.07 2.26 -0.64
CA GLU A 85 -4.61 3.55 -1.03
C GLU A 85 -3.49 4.58 -1.25
N ASN A 86 -2.54 4.66 -0.30
CA ASN A 86 -1.38 5.56 -0.41
C ASN A 86 -0.55 5.25 -1.67
N PHE A 87 -0.30 3.98 -1.95
CA PHE A 87 0.41 3.56 -3.16
C PHE A 87 -0.31 3.95 -4.45
N TYR A 88 -1.60 3.66 -4.57
CA TYR A 88 -2.36 3.97 -5.79
C TYR A 88 -2.48 5.49 -5.99
N LYS A 89 -2.67 6.27 -4.92
CA LYS A 89 -2.64 7.75 -4.98
C LYS A 89 -1.30 8.28 -5.48
N ASN A 90 -0.19 7.73 -4.97
CA ASN A 90 1.15 8.14 -5.40
C ASN A 90 1.41 7.73 -6.86
N THR A 91 0.93 6.57 -7.27
CA THR A 91 1.12 6.04 -8.62
C THR A 91 0.32 6.87 -9.63
N ALA A 92 -0.96 7.14 -9.36
CA ALA A 92 -1.80 8.01 -10.19
C ALA A 92 -1.20 9.42 -10.34
N LYS A 93 -0.71 10.03 -9.24
CA LYS A 93 -0.02 11.33 -9.31
C LYS A 93 1.22 11.31 -10.19
N ARG A 94 1.96 10.19 -10.22
CA ARG A 94 3.16 10.05 -11.05
C ARG A 94 2.79 9.96 -12.53
N PHE A 95 1.78 9.15 -12.87
CA PHE A 95 1.25 9.07 -14.23
C PHE A 95 0.81 10.44 -14.75
N LEU A 96 0.04 11.19 -13.95
CA LEU A 96 -0.42 12.54 -14.31
C LEU A 96 0.72 13.56 -14.50
N ARG A 97 1.91 13.33 -13.94
CA ARG A 97 3.09 14.21 -14.12
C ARG A 97 4.00 13.77 -15.26
N GLU A 98 3.92 12.52 -15.69
CA GLU A 98 4.73 11.99 -16.79
C GLU A 98 4.03 12.20 -18.16
N GLU A 99 2.72 12.47 -18.17
CA GLU A 99 1.92 12.69 -19.40
C GLU A 99 1.60 14.17 -19.71
N PHE A 100 1.93 15.11 -18.82
CA PHE A 100 1.73 16.57 -18.99
C PHE A 100 3.01 17.33 -18.63
#